data_AF-A0A6I4VW90-F1
#
_entry.id   AF-A0A6I4VW90-F1
#
_cell.length_a   1.000
_cell.length_b   1.000
_cell.length_c   1.000
_cell.angle_alpha   90.00
_cell.angle_beta   90.00
_cell.angle_gamma   90.00
#
_symmetry.space_group_name_H-M   'P 1'
#
loop_
_entity.id
_entity.type
_entity.pdbx_description
1 polymer ?
#
loop_
_entity_poly.entity_id
_entity_poly.type
_entity_poly.pdbx_seq_one_letter_code
_entity_poly.pdbx_strand_id
1 'polypeptide(L)'
;MVTLTLLLIVIMILSFCSTIYFSIVSRRRGANALLSRSYMNLSMGILFTALSIHLFTFTLPLLGKILAALILLIGIINVYYSFKIKRYANQQNLQQKNNAEK
;
A
#
# COMPACT_ATOMS: atom_id res chain seq x y z
N MET A 1 11.78 -13.50 -18.35
CA MET A 1 12.36 -12.47 -17.44
C MET A 1 11.91 -11.06 -17.82
N VAL A 2 12.15 -10.61 -19.06
CA VAL A 2 11.79 -9.25 -19.53
C VAL A 2 10.30 -8.89 -19.30
N THR A 3 9.38 -9.81 -19.56
CA THR A 3 7.94 -9.61 -19.35
C THR A 3 7.57 -9.38 -17.89
N LEU A 4 8.14 -10.17 -16.96
CA LEU A 4 7.95 -10.00 -15.52
C LEU A 4 8.48 -8.63 -15.06
N THR A 5 9.67 -8.25 -15.52
CA THR A 5 10.28 -6.97 -15.20
C THR A 5 9.43 -5.79 -15.67
N LEU A 6 8.91 -5.82 -16.90
CA LEU A 6 8.03 -4.78 -17.42
C LEU A 6 6.73 -4.69 -16.62
N LEU A 7 6.12 -5.83 -16.28
CA LEU A 7 4.91 -5.87 -15.46
C LEU A 7 5.15 -5.28 -14.07
N LEU A 8 6.27 -5.61 -13.42
CA LEU A 8 6.64 -5.03 -12.13
C LEU A 8 6.86 -3.53 -12.21
N ILE A 9 7.53 -3.04 -13.27
CA ILE A 9 7.74 -1.60 -13.48
C ILE A 9 6.41 -0.86 -13.62
N VAL A 10 5.47 -1.38 -14.42
CA VAL A 10 4.15 -0.79 -14.58
C VAL A 10 3.40 -0.74 -13.24
N ILE A 11 3.43 -1.82 -12.47
CA ILE A 11 2.82 -1.88 -11.13
C ILE A 11 3.47 -0.84 -10.20
N MET A 12 4.80 -0.70 -10.22
CA MET A 12 5.50 0.28 -9.39
C MET A 12 5.09 1.71 -9.75
N ILE A 13 5.00 2.05 -11.05
CA ILE A 13 4.58 3.38 -11.51
C ILE A 13 3.14 3.67 -11.06
N LEU A 14 2.21 2.74 -11.31
CA LEU A 14 0.81 2.89 -10.90
C LEU A 14 0.66 3.02 -9.38
N SER A 15 1.41 2.23 -8.62
CA SER A 15 1.41 2.26 -7.14
C SER A 15 2.01 3.55 -6.61
N PHE A 16 3.06 4.07 -7.23
CA PHE A 16 3.67 5.34 -6.87
C PHE A 16 2.71 6.52 -7.13
N CYS A 17 2.12 6.58 -8.32
CA CYS A 17 1.10 7.59 -8.66
C CYS A 17 -0.08 7.51 -7.69
N SER A 18 -0.57 6.31 -7.38
CA SER A 18 -1.66 6.08 -6.42
C SER A 18 -1.28 6.57 -5.01
N THR A 19 -0.05 6.29 -4.56
CA THR A 19 0.45 6.74 -3.26
C THR A 19 0.46 8.27 -3.16
N ILE A 20 0.94 8.96 -4.21
CA ILE A 20 0.92 10.43 -4.27
C ILE A 20 -0.51 10.96 -4.27
N TYR A 21 -1.38 10.39 -5.11
CA TYR A 21 -2.78 10.79 -5.20
C TYR A 21 -3.48 10.66 -3.84
N PHE A 22 -3.38 9.51 -3.18
CA PHE A 22 -3.99 9.29 -1.87
C PHE A 22 -3.35 10.14 -0.77
N SER A 23 -2.07 10.48 -0.87
CA SER A 23 -1.41 11.43 0.03
C SER A 23 -2.02 12.83 -0.08
N ILE A 24 -2.25 13.33 -1.30
CA ILE A 24 -2.89 14.62 -1.55
C ILE A 24 -4.36 14.60 -1.10
N VAL A 25 -5.10 13.54 -1.46
CA VAL A 25 -6.51 13.36 -1.08
C VAL A 25 -6.68 13.28 0.44
N SER A 26 -5.79 12.57 1.13
CA SER A 26 -5.73 12.50 2.60
C SER A 26 -5.64 13.89 3.23
N ARG A 27 -4.79 14.77 2.69
CA ARG A 27 -4.65 16.15 3.17
C ARG A 27 -5.90 17.00 2.92
N ARG A 28 -6.65 16.73 1.85
CA ARG A 28 -7.88 17.47 1.51
C ARG A 28 -9.13 16.97 2.24
N ARG A 29 -9.18 15.70 2.69
CA ARG A 29 -10.41 15.06 3.22
C ARG A 29 -10.60 15.09 4.74
N GLY A 30 -9.68 15.65 5.53
CA GLY A 30 -9.88 15.85 6.98
C GLY A 30 -10.31 14.59 7.73
N ALA A 31 -11.48 14.59 8.39
CA ALA A 31 -12.00 13.47 9.20
C ALA A 31 -12.23 12.15 8.41
N ASN A 32 -12.42 12.22 7.09
CA ASN A 32 -12.48 11.04 6.20
C ASN A 32 -11.08 10.51 5.80
N ALA A 33 -10.02 10.98 6.47
CA ALA A 33 -8.64 10.60 6.18
C ALA A 33 -8.32 9.14 6.53
N LEU A 34 -9.08 8.46 7.39
CA LEU A 34 -8.82 7.06 7.75
C LEU A 34 -8.88 6.13 6.52
N LEU A 35 -9.91 6.28 5.68
CA LEU A 35 -10.05 5.51 4.46
C LEU A 35 -8.96 5.87 3.44
N SER A 36 -8.65 7.16 3.31
CA SER A 36 -7.61 7.65 2.40
C SER A 36 -6.21 7.18 2.81
N ARG A 37 -5.92 7.13 4.11
CA ARG A 37 -4.69 6.57 4.68
C ARG A 37 -4.58 5.07 4.45
N SER A 38 -5.69 4.33 4.53
CA SER A 38 -5.71 2.91 4.17
C SER A 38 -5.30 2.70 2.71
N TYR A 39 -5.88 3.44 1.76
CA TYR A 39 -5.49 3.32 0.35
C TYR A 39 -4.05 3.77 0.06
N MET A 40 -3.57 4.79 0.77
CA MET A 40 -2.18 5.24 0.70
C MET A 40 -1.22 4.13 1.17
N ASN A 41 -1.47 3.55 2.35
CA ASN A 41 -0.67 2.44 2.88
C ASN A 41 -0.74 1.21 1.97
N LEU A 42 -1.88 0.96 1.32
CA LEU A 42 -2.04 -0.18 0.42
C LEU A 42 -1.16 0.01 -0.81
N SER A 43 -1.21 1.20 -1.40
CA SER A 43 -0.42 1.57 -2.57
C SER A 43 1.08 1.51 -2.26
N MET A 44 1.50 2.04 -1.11
CA MET A 44 2.89 1.97 -0.67
C MET A 44 3.34 0.54 -0.36
N GLY A 45 2.45 -0.28 0.20
CA GLY A 45 2.69 -1.70 0.44
C GLY A 45 2.92 -2.47 -0.86
N ILE A 46 2.03 -2.29 -1.85
CA ILE A 46 2.17 -2.90 -3.19
C ILE A 46 3.47 -2.44 -3.85
N LEU A 47 3.82 -1.15 -3.75
CA LEU A 47 5.06 -0.61 -4.29
C LEU A 47 6.29 -1.33 -3.71
N PHE A 48 6.36 -1.47 -2.38
CA PHE A 48 7.49 -2.14 -1.72
C PHE A 48 7.54 -3.65 -2.00
N THR A 49 6.39 -4.31 -2.06
CA THR A 49 6.34 -5.72 -2.46
C THR A 49 6.82 -5.91 -3.90
N ALA A 50 6.35 -5.09 -4.84
CA ALA A 50 6.78 -5.14 -6.24
C ALA A 50 8.28 -4.82 -6.39
N LEU A 51 8.77 -3.81 -5.67
CA LEU A 51 10.19 -3.44 -5.65
C LEU A 51 11.05 -4.58 -5.12
N SER A 52 10.66 -5.21 -4.02
CA SER A 52 11.40 -6.34 -3.45
C SER A 52 11.44 -7.55 -4.40
N ILE A 53 10.31 -7.91 -5.00
CA ILE A 53 10.24 -8.99 -6.01
C ILE A 53 11.15 -8.65 -7.20
N HIS A 54 11.16 -7.38 -7.62
CA HIS A 54 12.05 -6.94 -8.69
C HIS A 54 13.53 -7.08 -8.30
N LEU A 55 13.90 -6.70 -7.06
CA LEU A 55 15.26 -6.89 -6.54
C LEU A 55 15.67 -8.37 -6.54
N PHE A 56 14.77 -9.28 -6.13
CA PHE A 56 15.05 -10.72 -6.14
C PHE A 56 15.25 -11.32 -7.54
N THR A 57 14.87 -10.60 -8.59
CA THR A 57 15.12 -11.02 -9.98
C THR A 57 16.61 -10.85 -10.36
N PHE A 58 17.36 -10.01 -9.65
CA PHE A 58 18.78 -9.78 -9.90
C PHE A 58 19.68 -10.65 -9.00
N THR A 59 20.87 -10.96 -9.49
CA THR A 59 21.92 -11.60 -8.70
C THR A 59 22.51 -10.63 -7.70
N LEU A 60 21.94 -10.61 -6.50
CA LEU A 60 22.37 -9.76 -5.38
C LEU A 60 23.34 -10.50 -4.45
N PRO A 61 24.34 -9.80 -3.87
CA PRO A 61 25.12 -10.32 -2.74
C PRO A 61 24.20 -10.58 -1.53
N LEU A 62 24.68 -11.35 -0.56
CA LEU A 62 23.89 -11.74 0.63
C LEU A 62 23.22 -10.54 1.32
N LEU A 63 23.96 -9.44 1.47
CA LEU A 63 23.45 -8.19 2.05
C LEU A 63 22.28 -7.61 1.24
N GLY A 64 22.35 -7.65 -0.09
CA GLY A 64 21.27 -7.21 -0.96
C GLY A 64 20.02 -8.07 -0.85
N LYS A 65 20.17 -9.38 -0.65
CA LYS A 65 19.04 -10.30 -0.40
C LYS A 65 18.37 -10.00 0.95
N ILE A 66 19.15 -9.71 1.99
CA ILE A 66 18.62 -9.33 3.32
C ILE A 66 17.84 -8.01 3.21
N LEU A 67 18.38 -7.01 2.54
CA LEU A 67 17.69 -5.72 2.33
C LEU A 67 16.41 -5.91 1.52
N ALA A 68 16.44 -6.71 0.45
CA ALA A 68 15.23 -7.03 -0.32
C ALA A 68 14.16 -7.72 0.54
N ALA A 69 14.56 -8.65 1.41
CA ALA A 69 13.63 -9.30 2.35
C ALA A 69 13.03 -8.31 3.37
N LEU A 70 13.82 -7.36 3.87
CA LEU A 70 13.31 -6.31 4.76
C LEU A 70 12.30 -5.40 4.05
N ILE A 71 12.59 -4.99 2.81
CA ILE A 71 11.64 -4.22 1.99
C ILE A 71 10.34 -5.01 1.77
N LEU A 72 10.45 -6.32 1.51
CA LEU A 72 9.28 -7.19 1.36
C LEU A 72 8.42 -7.19 2.63
N LEU A 73 9.07 -7.35 3.79
CA LEU A 73 8.41 -7.37 5.09
C LEU A 73 7.67 -6.06 5.36
N ILE A 74 8.31 -4.91 5.08
CA ILE A 74 7.68 -3.59 5.21
C ILE A 74 6.46 -3.49 4.26
N GLY A 75 6.58 -3.98 3.02
CA GLY A 75 5.47 -4.04 2.07
C GLY A 75 4.29 -4.84 2.60
N ILE A 76 4.53 -6.04 3.11
CA ILE A 76 3.50 -6.92 3.70
C ILE A 76 2.84 -6.24 4.90
N ILE A 77 3.62 -5.64 5.80
CA ILE A 77 3.10 -4.92 6.98
C ILE A 77 2.18 -3.77 6.53
N ASN A 78 2.59 -2.99 5.53
CA ASN A 78 1.78 -1.89 4.99
C ASN A 78 0.46 -2.39 4.40
N VAL A 79 0.48 -3.49 3.63
CA VAL A 79 -0.74 -4.12 3.09
C VAL A 79 -1.64 -4.60 4.23
N TYR A 80 -1.08 -5.27 5.23
CA TYR A 80 -1.84 -5.76 6.39
C TYR A 80 -2.55 -4.62 7.15
N TYR A 81 -1.83 -3.54 7.47
CA TYR A 81 -2.43 -2.38 8.14
C TYR A 81 -3.51 -1.72 7.29
N SER A 82 -3.36 -1.73 5.96
CA SER A 82 -4.36 -1.16 5.05
C SER A 82 -5.69 -1.90 5.14
N PHE A 83 -5.67 -3.23 5.12
CA PHE A 83 -6.86 -4.06 5.32
C PHE A 83 -7.46 -3.87 6.71
N LYS A 84 -6.61 -3.82 7.74
CA LYS A 84 -7.04 -3.59 9.12
C LYS A 84 -7.78 -2.25 9.25
N ILE A 85 -7.20 -1.16 8.75
CA ILE A 85 -7.81 0.19 8.81
C ILE A 85 -9.11 0.25 8.00
N LYS A 86 -9.16 -0.39 6.82
CA LYS A 86 -10.39 -0.44 6.00
C LYS A 86 -11.55 -1.06 6.77
N ARG A 87 -11.30 -2.13 7.53
CA ARG A 87 -12.32 -2.81 8.35
C ARG A 87 -12.85 -1.89 9.46
N TYR A 88 -11.97 -1.19 10.18
CA TYR A 88 -12.40 -0.25 11.22
C TYR A 88 -13.18 0.94 10.67
N ALA A 89 -12.73 1.53 9.55
CA ALA A 89 -13.43 2.65 8.92
C ALA A 89 -14.83 2.25 8.45
N ASN A 90 -15.01 1.03 7.93
CA ASN A 90 -16.32 0.55 7.51
C ASN A 90 -17.28 0.37 8.69
N GLN A 91 -16.78 -0.11 9.84
CA GLN A 91 -17.57 -0.24 11.07
C GLN A 91 -18.03 1.12 11.63
N GLN A 92 -17.16 2.15 11.58
CA GLN A 92 -17.54 3.50 12.02
C GLN A 92 -18.63 4.13 11.14
N ASN A 93 -18.54 3.95 9.82
CA ASN A 93 -19.58 4.45 8.90
C ASN A 93 -20.94 3.77 9.13
N LEU A 94 -20.95 2.47 9.40
CA LEU A 94 -22.17 1.72 9.74
C LEU A 94 -22.81 2.22 11.04
N GLN A 95 -22.00 2.49 12.07
CA GLN A 95 -22.49 3.03 13.35
C GLN A 95 -23.05 4.45 13.21
N GLN A 96 -22.39 5.33 12.45
CA GLN A 96 -22.90 6.67 12.20
C GLN A 96 -24.24 6.65 11.46
N LYS A 97 -24.40 5.77 10.48
CA LYS A 97 -25.65 5.63 9.73
C LYS A 97 -26.80 5.16 10.62
N ASN A 98 -26.56 4.16 11.46
CA ASN A 98 -27.58 3.66 12.41
C ASN A 98 -27.98 4.67 13.49
N ASN A 99 -27.09 5.61 13.85
CA ASN A 99 -27.40 6.68 14.81
C ASN A 99 -28.15 7.86 14.17
N ALA A 100 -28.08 8.04 12.85
CA ALA A 100 -28.80 9.09 12.13
C ALA A 100 -30.26 8.69 11.78
N GLU A 101 -30.58 7.40 11.83
CA GLU A 101 -31.92 6.84 11.57
C GLU A 101 -32.74 6.64 12.87
N LYS A 102 -32.19 6.97 14.04
CA LYS A 102 -32.87 6.99 15.34
C LYS A 102 -33.22 8.40 15.76
#